data_AF-A0A6V8CKN0-F1
#
_entry.id   AF-A0A6V8CKN0-F1
#
_cell.length_a   1.000
_cell.length_b   1.000
_cell.length_c   1.000
_cell.angle_alpha   90.00
_cell.angle_beta   90.00
_cell.angle_gamma   90.00
#
_symmetry.space_group_name_H-M   'P 1'
#
loop_
_entity.id
_entity.type
_entity.pdbx_description
1 polymer ?
#
loop_
_entity_poly.entity_id
_entity_poly.type
_entity_poly.pdbx_seq_one_letter_code
_entity_poly.pdbx_strand_id
1 'polypeptide(L)'
;MRQQYPLVLLLALSLLIFTTSSTEGQTNEWTASAGGNSEDKISDFAISREGKTLAVGHFYDEILFGNIDFGIWYNSTYENEAGFVIEVDSEGNWSGQGVVLDSPGGDFIHGIELFSNGSFVIFGQ
;
A
#
# COMPACT_ATOMS: atom_id res chain seq x y z
N MET A 1 -10.76 56.03 22.15
CA MET A 1 -9.75 55.13 21.54
C MET A 1 -9.97 53.74 22.09
N ARG A 2 -10.49 52.81 21.27
CA ARG A 2 -10.71 51.42 21.67
C ARG A 2 -10.07 50.56 20.61
N GLN A 3 -8.88 50.05 20.89
CA GLN A 3 -8.18 49.11 20.02
C GLN A 3 -8.97 47.79 20.00
N GLN A 4 -9.45 47.39 18.82
CA GLN A 4 -10.03 46.08 18.57
C GLN A 4 -8.96 45.23 17.88
N TYR A 5 -8.11 44.55 18.64
CA TYR A 5 -7.10 43.62 18.10
C TYR A 5 -7.16 42.15 18.58
N PRO A 6 -8.20 41.62 19.27
CA PRO A 6 -8.14 40.23 19.68
C PRO A 6 -8.33 39.24 18.52
N LEU A 7 -9.02 39.64 17.44
CA LEU A 7 -9.39 38.72 16.35
C LEU A 7 -8.31 38.57 15.28
N VAL A 8 -7.54 39.64 15.00
CA VAL A 8 -6.45 39.60 14.01
C VAL A 8 -5.23 38.81 14.54
N LEU A 9 -5.00 38.86 15.86
CA LEU A 9 -3.91 38.10 16.49
C LEU A 9 -4.20 36.58 16.55
N LEU A 10 -5.48 36.20 16.64
CA LEU A 10 -5.90 34.78 16.68
C LEU A 10 -5.79 34.10 15.31
N LEU A 11 -6.05 34.83 14.21
CA LEU A 11 -5.90 34.35 12.83
C LEU A 11 -4.43 34.27 12.38
N ALA A 12 -3.56 35.11 12.94
CA ALA A 12 -2.13 35.05 12.65
C ALA A 12 -1.43 33.85 13.32
N LEU A 13 -1.98 33.34 14.44
CA LEU A 13 -1.38 32.22 15.17
C LEU A 13 -1.73 30.83 14.58
N SER A 14 -2.83 30.72 13.82
CA SER A 14 -3.20 29.48 13.13
C SER A 14 -2.39 29.22 11.85
N LEU A 15 -1.67 30.23 11.35
CA LEU A 15 -0.79 30.10 10.17
C LEU A 15 0.61 29.56 10.51
N LEU A 16 0.89 29.26 11.79
CA LEU A 16 2.19 28.82 12.28
C LEU A 16 2.18 27.36 12.76
N ILE A 17 1.38 26.49 12.14
CA ILE A 17 1.60 25.05 12.26
C ILE A 17 2.71 24.72 11.26
N PHE A 18 3.95 24.80 11.73
CA PHE A 18 5.07 24.17 11.03
C PHE A 18 4.75 22.68 10.93
N THR A 19 4.57 22.19 9.71
CA THR A 19 4.67 20.77 9.43
C THR A 19 6.10 20.36 9.73
N THR A 20 6.34 19.82 10.92
CA THR A 20 7.56 19.06 11.18
C THR A 20 7.45 17.81 10.32
N SER A 21 8.11 17.79 9.16
CA SER A 21 8.42 16.54 8.49
C SER A 21 9.37 15.79 9.43
N SER A 22 8.80 14.90 10.26
CA SER A 22 9.57 13.95 11.04
C SER A 22 10.29 13.04 10.07
N THR A 23 11.51 13.43 9.69
CA THR A 23 12.46 12.61 8.97
C THR A 23 13.24 11.81 10.01
N GLU A 24 12.54 10.89 10.68
CA GLU A 24 13.20 9.79 11.38
C GLU A 24 12.77 8.50 10.70
N GLY A 25 13.76 7.80 10.15
CA GLY A 25 13.55 6.71 9.22
C GLY A 25 13.90 7.16 7.81
N GLN A 26 15.16 6.97 7.43
CA GLN A 26 15.65 7.18 6.07
C GLN A 26 14.91 6.19 5.14
N THR A 27 13.70 6.53 4.71
CA THR A 27 13.00 5.85 3.64
C THR A 27 13.71 6.25 2.36
N ASN A 28 14.16 5.26 1.60
CA ASN A 28 14.49 5.50 0.21
C ASN A 28 13.19 5.93 -0.48
N GLU A 29 12.90 7.23 -0.56
CA GLU A 29 11.66 7.77 -1.17
C GLU A 29 11.47 7.36 -2.64
N TRP A 30 12.47 6.71 -3.24
CA TRP A 30 12.42 6.14 -4.57
C TRP A 30 11.92 4.68 -4.63
N THR A 31 11.60 4.04 -3.49
CA THR A 31 11.11 2.66 -3.48
C THR A 31 10.05 2.41 -2.41
N ALA A 32 8.97 1.74 -2.80
CA ALA A 32 8.01 1.12 -1.87
C ALA A 32 8.45 -0.32 -1.59
N SER A 33 8.67 -0.67 -0.33
CA SER A 33 9.00 -2.05 0.08
C SER A 33 7.73 -2.80 0.45
N ALA A 34 7.74 -4.11 0.26
CA ALA A 34 6.80 -5.03 0.90
C ALA A 34 7.59 -6.26 1.36
N GLY A 35 7.19 -6.85 2.49
CA GLY A 35 7.79 -8.09 2.96
C GLY A 35 7.34 -8.51 4.35
N GLY A 36 7.64 -9.74 4.72
CA GLY A 36 7.29 -10.34 6.01
C GLY A 36 8.48 -10.97 6.71
N ASN A 37 8.19 -11.80 7.72
CA ASN A 37 9.22 -12.57 8.44
C ASN A 37 9.58 -13.90 7.74
N SER A 38 8.83 -14.30 6.71
CA SER A 38 8.97 -15.56 5.98
C SER A 38 9.02 -15.30 4.46
N GLU A 39 8.79 -16.32 3.63
CA GLU A 39 8.80 -16.17 2.18
C GLU A 39 7.70 -15.19 1.70
N ASP A 40 8.11 -14.17 0.96
CA ASP A 40 7.23 -13.22 0.30
C ASP A 40 7.73 -12.90 -1.10
N LYS A 41 6.79 -12.73 -2.04
CA LYS A 41 7.13 -12.50 -3.43
C LYS A 41 6.03 -11.76 -4.17
N ILE A 42 6.41 -10.68 -4.84
CA ILE A 42 5.64 -10.11 -5.96
C ILE A 42 5.97 -10.90 -7.22
N SER A 43 4.95 -11.45 -7.87
CA SER A 43 5.10 -12.29 -9.07
C SER A 43 4.91 -11.49 -10.36
N ASP A 44 4.00 -10.50 -10.37
CA ASP A 44 3.63 -9.77 -11.58
C ASP A 44 2.86 -8.46 -11.29
N PHE A 45 2.69 -7.62 -12.30
CA PHE A 45 1.88 -6.40 -12.25
C PHE A 45 1.12 -6.16 -13.57
N ALA A 46 -0.07 -5.56 -13.47
CA ALA A 46 -0.84 -5.13 -14.63
C ALA A 46 -1.46 -3.74 -14.43
N ILE A 47 -1.64 -3.01 -15.52
CA ILE A 47 -2.12 -1.63 -15.52
C ILE A 47 -3.38 -1.54 -16.39
N SER A 48 -4.48 -1.03 -15.83
CA SER A 48 -5.74 -0.81 -16.55
C SER A 48 -5.61 0.33 -17.57
N ARG A 49 -6.58 0.45 -18.48
CA ARG A 49 -6.60 1.55 -19.47
C ARG A 49 -6.74 2.93 -18.82
N GLU A 50 -7.35 2.98 -17.64
CA GLU A 50 -7.55 4.17 -16.82
C GLU A 50 -6.34 4.48 -15.92
N GLY A 51 -5.29 3.65 -15.97
CA GLY A 51 -4.06 3.85 -15.20
C GLY A 51 -4.05 3.20 -13.82
N LYS A 52 -5.06 2.39 -13.47
CA LYS A 52 -5.06 1.64 -12.21
C LYS A 52 -4.01 0.53 -12.28
N THR A 53 -3.07 0.51 -11.34
CA THR A 53 -2.01 -0.51 -11.29
C THR A 53 -2.29 -1.51 -10.19
N LEU A 54 -2.23 -2.79 -10.52
CA LEU A 54 -2.36 -3.90 -9.58
C LEU A 54 -1.07 -4.72 -9.58
N ALA A 55 -0.54 -5.01 -8.41
CA ALA A 55 0.51 -6.00 -8.20
C ALA A 55 -0.08 -7.25 -7.56
N VAL A 56 0.47 -8.41 -7.92
CA VAL A 56 0.05 -9.70 -7.38
C VAL A 56 1.24 -10.54 -6.94
N GLY A 57 1.00 -11.45 -6.01
CA GLY A 57 2.04 -12.29 -5.44
C GLY A 57 1.50 -13.23 -4.38
N HIS A 58 2.41 -13.76 -3.57
CA HIS A 58 2.06 -14.54 -2.38
C HIS A 58 3.01 -14.22 -1.23
N PHE A 59 2.57 -14.54 -0.02
CA PHE A 59 3.36 -14.42 1.21
C PHE A 59 3.02 -15.57 2.15
N TYR A 60 3.97 -15.94 2.99
CA TYR A 60 3.77 -16.90 4.07
C TYR A 60 3.44 -16.18 5.38
N ASP A 61 2.32 -16.55 6.00
CA ASP A 61 1.84 -16.06 7.32
C ASP A 61 1.46 -14.57 7.37
N GLU A 62 2.40 -13.66 7.14
CA GLU A 62 2.16 -12.21 7.17
C GLU A 62 2.99 -11.44 6.14
N ILE A 63 2.45 -10.31 5.67
CA ILE A 63 3.16 -9.36 4.82
C ILE A 63 2.81 -7.93 5.22
N LEU A 64 3.82 -7.07 5.21
CA LEU A 64 3.71 -5.63 5.39
C LEU A 64 3.96 -4.93 4.06
N PHE A 65 2.97 -4.20 3.56
CA PHE A 65 3.15 -3.26 2.46
C PHE A 65 3.52 -1.89 2.99
N GLY A 66 4.76 -1.44 2.74
CA GLY A 66 5.32 -0.19 3.23
C GLY A 66 6.37 -0.41 4.32
N ASN A 67 6.44 0.52 5.27
CA ASN A 67 7.35 0.46 6.41
C ASN A 67 6.58 0.11 7.71
N ILE A 68 7.32 -0.22 8.77
CA ILE A 68 6.75 -0.71 10.04
C ILE A 68 5.83 0.30 10.74
N ASP A 69 6.04 1.60 10.51
CA ASP A 69 5.33 2.67 11.21
C ASP A 69 3.99 3.02 10.55
N PHE A 70 3.92 2.97 9.22
CA PHE A 70 2.78 3.45 8.42
C PHE A 70 2.27 2.47 7.38
N GLY A 71 2.84 1.28 7.31
CA GLY A 71 2.46 0.26 6.33
C GLY A 71 1.17 -0.48 6.69
N ILE A 72 0.80 -1.38 5.79
CA ILE A 72 -0.47 -2.09 5.83
C ILE A 72 -0.18 -3.58 5.92
N TRP A 73 -0.72 -4.19 6.98
CA TRP A 73 -0.54 -5.60 7.30
C TRP A 73 -1.64 -6.46 6.71
N TYR A 74 -1.23 -7.54 6.08
CA TYR A 74 -2.10 -8.67 5.75
C TYR A 74 -1.55 -9.94 6.39
N ASN A 75 -2.47 -10.83 6.75
CA ASN A 75 -2.15 -12.12 7.35
C ASN A 75 -2.89 -13.20 6.57
N SER A 76 -2.29 -14.38 6.47
CA SER A 76 -2.97 -15.60 6.02
C SER A 76 -3.91 -16.07 7.12
N THR A 77 -5.13 -16.50 6.77
CA THR A 77 -6.04 -17.10 7.77
C THR A 77 -5.57 -18.47 8.24
N TYR A 78 -4.72 -19.16 7.46
CA TYR A 78 -4.37 -20.56 7.66
C TYR A 78 -2.90 -20.79 8.00
N GLU A 79 -2.14 -19.73 8.31
CA GLU A 79 -0.70 -19.79 8.66
C GLU A 79 0.14 -20.50 7.56
N ASN A 80 -0.25 -20.31 6.29
CA ASN A 80 0.35 -20.88 5.08
C ASN A 80 0.59 -19.80 4.02
N GLU A 81 1.03 -20.19 2.82
CA GLU A 81 1.12 -19.30 1.68
C GLU A 81 -0.26 -18.80 1.24
N ALA A 82 -0.45 -17.48 1.26
CA ALA A 82 -1.64 -16.84 0.75
C ALA A 82 -1.30 -15.94 -0.43
N GLY A 83 -2.14 -16.00 -1.46
CA GLY A 83 -2.07 -15.07 -2.58
C GLY A 83 -2.51 -13.66 -2.17
N PHE A 84 -2.12 -12.66 -2.94
CA PHE A 84 -2.64 -11.31 -2.77
C PHE A 84 -2.79 -10.56 -4.09
N VAL A 85 -3.64 -9.54 -4.03
CA VAL A 85 -3.73 -8.45 -4.99
C VAL A 85 -3.64 -7.15 -4.22
N ILE A 86 -2.78 -6.24 -4.64
CA ILE A 86 -2.63 -4.92 -4.01
C ILE A 86 -2.60 -3.84 -5.09
N GLU A 87 -3.33 -2.76 -4.89
CA GLU A 87 -3.28 -1.60 -5.77
C GLU A 87 -2.10 -0.70 -5.45
N VAL A 88 -1.40 -0.29 -6.50
CA VAL A 88 -0.35 0.74 -6.48
C VAL A 88 -0.98 2.03 -6.98
N ASP A 89 -0.85 3.09 -6.18
CA ASP A 89 -1.38 4.40 -6.55
C ASP A 89 -0.54 5.08 -7.65
N SER A 90 -1.00 6.25 -8.10
CA SER A 90 -0.33 7.03 -9.16
C SER A 90 1.05 7.57 -8.78
N GLU A 91 1.40 7.54 -7.49
CA GLU A 91 2.69 7.98 -6.96
C GLU A 91 3.66 6.81 -6.79
N GLY A 92 3.21 5.58 -7.06
CA GLY A 92 4.02 4.36 -6.91
C GLY A 92 4.02 3.80 -5.50
N ASN A 93 3.13 4.26 -4.61
CA ASN A 93 2.99 3.74 -3.27
C ASN A 93 1.90 2.68 -3.19
N TRP A 94 1.98 1.84 -2.14
CA TRP A 94 0.91 0.88 -1.84
C TRP A 94 -0.32 1.64 -1.34
N SER A 95 -1.42 1.55 -2.09
CA SER A 95 -2.65 2.27 -1.77
C SER A 95 -3.42 1.69 -0.57
N GLY A 96 -3.07 0.47 -0.15
CA GLY A 96 -3.82 -0.29 0.84
C GLY A 96 -5.12 -0.92 0.35
N GLN A 97 -5.50 -0.66 -0.90
CA GLN A 97 -6.64 -1.31 -1.51
C GLN A 97 -6.20 -2.65 -2.08
N GLY A 98 -6.29 -3.69 -1.25
CA GLY A 98 -5.89 -5.04 -1.61
C GLY A 98 -6.79 -6.10 -1.00
N VAL A 99 -6.61 -7.32 -1.46
CA VAL A 99 -7.32 -8.50 -0.99
C VAL A 99 -6.34 -9.67 -0.88
N VAL A 100 -6.50 -10.47 0.17
CA VAL A 100 -5.83 -11.75 0.34
C VAL A 100 -6.67 -12.82 -0.34
N LEU A 101 -6.01 -13.66 -1.12
CA LEU A 101 -6.57 -14.83 -1.79
C LEU A 101 -6.05 -16.07 -1.03
N ASP A 102 -6.74 -16.46 0.03
CA ASP A 102 -6.33 -17.59 0.86
C ASP A 102 -7.28 -18.80 0.77
N SER A 103 -6.74 -19.93 1.17
CA SER A 103 -7.43 -21.19 1.30
C SER A 103 -6.72 -22.08 2.34
N PRO A 104 -7.33 -23.20 2.78
CA PRO A 104 -6.65 -24.14 3.65
C PRO A 104 -5.37 -24.76 3.06
N GLY A 105 -5.15 -24.67 1.74
CA GLY A 105 -3.91 -25.04 1.07
C GLY A 105 -3.06 -23.80 0.76
N GLY A 106 -1.78 -23.98 0.43
CA GLY A 106 -0.95 -22.87 0.00
C GLY A 106 -1.37 -22.38 -1.39
N ASP A 107 -1.59 -21.07 -1.53
CA ASP A 107 -2.01 -20.39 -2.75
C ASP A 107 -0.84 -19.59 -3.35
N PHE A 108 -0.41 -19.99 -4.55
CA PHE A 108 0.74 -19.42 -5.25
C PHE A 108 0.32 -18.65 -6.48
N ILE A 109 0.31 -17.32 -6.39
CA ILE A 109 0.03 -16.48 -7.54
C ILE A 109 1.25 -16.40 -8.47
N HIS A 110 1.02 -16.66 -9.76
CA HIS A 110 2.03 -16.64 -10.80
C HIS A 110 1.95 -15.41 -11.70
N GLY A 111 0.77 -14.83 -11.89
CA GLY A 111 0.65 -13.60 -12.66
C GLY A 111 -0.74 -13.00 -12.75
N ILE A 112 -0.82 -11.87 -13.43
CA ILE A 112 -2.03 -11.10 -13.68
C ILE A 112 -2.04 -10.59 -15.12
N GLU A 113 -3.18 -10.69 -15.81
CA GLU A 113 -3.31 -10.25 -17.21
C GLU A 113 -4.55 -9.38 -17.40
N LEU A 114 -4.43 -8.32 -18.23
CA LEU A 114 -5.54 -7.43 -18.55
C LEU A 114 -6.23 -7.88 -19.83
N PHE A 115 -7.52 -8.19 -19.74
CA PHE A 115 -8.33 -8.56 -20.88
C PHE A 115 -8.80 -7.32 -21.66
N SER A 116 -9.10 -7.51 -22.94
CA SER A 116 -9.56 -6.43 -23.82
C SER A 116 -10.88 -5.78 -23.38
N ASN A 117 -11.66 -6.45 -22.54
CA ASN A 117 -12.87 -5.93 -21.91
C ASN A 117 -12.61 -5.08 -20.66
N GLY A 118 -11.36 -4.94 -20.23
CA GLY A 118 -10.95 -4.16 -19.06
C GLY A 118 -10.92 -4.94 -17.74
N SER A 119 -11.23 -6.24 -17.74
CA SER A 119 -11.11 -7.08 -16.56
C SER A 119 -9.68 -7.59 -16.38
N PHE A 120 -9.27 -7.79 -15.14
CA PHE A 120 -8.05 -8.54 -14.85
C PHE A 120 -8.38 -10.02 -14.64
N VAL A 121 -7.50 -10.91 -15.08
CA VAL A 121 -7.45 -12.30 -14.63
C VAL A 121 -6.19 -12.49 -13.79
N ILE A 122 -6.31 -13.24 -12.70
CA ILE A 122 -5.19 -13.62 -11.85
C ILE A 122 -5.09 -15.14 -11.92
N PHE A 123 -3.88 -15.66 -12.04
CA PHE A 123 -3.65 -17.09 -12.18
C PHE A 123 -2.51 -17.59 -11.30
N GLY A 124 -2.62 -18.84 -10.86
CA GLY A 124 -1.79 -19.45 -9.84
C GLY A 124 -2.24 -20.88 -9.53
N GLN A 125 -1.55 -21.54 -8.60
CA GLN A 125 -1.92 -22.85 -8.04
C GLN A 125 -2.45 -22.70 -6.63
#